data_AF-A0A087UWK2-F1
#
_entry.id   AF-A0A087UWK2-F1
#
_cell.length_a   1.000
_cell.length_b   1.000
_cell.length_c   1.000
_cell.angle_alpha   90.00
_cell.angle_beta   90.00
_cell.angle_gamma   90.00
#
_symmetry.space_group_name_H-M   'P 1'
#
loop_
_entity.id
_entity.type
_entity.pdbx_description
1 polymer ?
#
loop_
_entity_poly.entity_id
_entity_poly.type
_entity_poly.pdbx_seq_one_letter_code
_entity_poly.pdbx_strand_id
1 'polypeptide(L)'
;MASPRRSNFRQNPSNVKVMVILVYDCDGVILTHTIPPQQTFTAQYYCSFLEHNLRPALRKKRRHFLQNAPLILHDNARPHAAQAVTDLFKRWGWEVLYHPPYSPDLSPCDHDLIPKMKEPLRGTRFQTVPEILAAVDRSIQTINKTGAATGSLRLPHHWKRVVHNAGDYIEGL
;
A
#
# COMPACT_ATOMS: atom_id res chain seq x y z
N MET A 1 32.10 -1.97 -26.84
CA MET A 1 32.23 -1.99 -25.37
C MET A 1 31.18 -2.95 -24.83
N ALA A 2 31.58 -4.00 -24.10
CA ALA A 2 30.66 -5.00 -23.59
C ALA A 2 29.98 -4.52 -22.30
N SER A 3 28.65 -4.66 -22.21
CA SER A 3 27.87 -4.33 -21.01
C SER A 3 28.27 -5.21 -19.81
N PRO A 4 28.28 -4.69 -18.58
CA PRO A 4 28.60 -5.50 -17.40
C PRO A 4 27.51 -6.57 -17.19
N ARG A 5 27.93 -7.81 -16.91
CA ARG A 5 27.03 -8.90 -16.52
C ARG A 5 26.33 -8.55 -15.21
N ARG A 6 25.00 -8.66 -15.17
CA ARG A 6 24.22 -8.60 -13.91
C ARG A 6 24.73 -9.68 -12.95
N SER A 7 25.26 -9.26 -11.81
CA SER A 7 25.51 -10.14 -10.67
C SER A 7 24.16 -10.55 -10.10
N ASN A 8 23.76 -11.80 -10.34
CA ASN A 8 22.61 -12.39 -9.68
C ASN A 8 23.00 -12.74 -8.24
N PHE A 9 22.82 -11.80 -7.32
CA PHE A 9 22.73 -12.12 -5.90
C PHE A 9 21.51 -13.05 -5.71
N ARG A 10 21.77 -14.35 -5.60
CA ARG A 10 20.76 -15.32 -5.15
C ARG A 10 20.39 -14.99 -3.71
N GLN A 11 19.29 -14.27 -3.52
CA GLN A 11 18.64 -14.21 -2.22
C GLN A 11 18.01 -15.57 -1.96
N ASN A 12 18.51 -16.31 -0.97
CA ASN A 12 17.77 -17.44 -0.42
C ASN A 12 16.53 -16.86 0.29
N PRO A 13 15.31 -17.17 -0.16
CA PRO A 13 14.12 -16.67 0.51
C PRO A 13 14.10 -17.18 1.95
N SER A 14 13.71 -16.31 2.89
CA SER A 14 13.38 -16.74 4.25
C SER A 14 12.24 -17.76 4.19
N ASN A 15 12.31 -18.82 4.99
CA ASN A 15 11.22 -19.83 5.09
C ASN A 15 9.92 -19.25 5.68
N VAL A 16 9.92 -17.97 6.05
CA VAL A 16 8.81 -17.24 6.65
C VAL A 16 8.40 -16.10 5.72
N LYS A 17 7.11 -16.07 5.38
CA LYS A 17 6.47 -15.03 4.57
C LYS A 17 5.28 -14.45 5.34
N VAL A 18 5.17 -13.12 5.35
CA VAL A 18 4.07 -12.38 5.98
C VAL A 18 3.38 -11.53 4.92
N MET A 19 2.05 -11.50 4.95
CA MET A 19 1.25 -10.58 4.15
C MET A 19 0.64 -9.51 5.05
N VAL A 20 0.70 -8.26 4.60
CA VAL A 20 0.26 -7.10 5.38
C VAL A 20 -0.55 -6.18 4.47
N ILE A 21 -1.66 -5.66 4.98
CA ILE A 21 -2.41 -4.56 4.37
C ILE A 21 -1.90 -3.27 5.01
N LEU A 22 -1.51 -2.31 4.17
CA LEU A 22 -1.08 -0.99 4.60
C LEU A 22 -2.12 0.05 4.14
N VAL A 23 -2.48 0.94 5.04
CA VAL A 23 -3.38 2.07 4.75
C VAL A 23 -2.72 3.34 5.23
N TYR A 24 -2.66 4.35 4.36
CA TYR A 24 -2.05 5.63 4.67
C TYR A 24 -2.72 6.77 3.89
N ASP A 25 -2.52 7.99 4.37
CA ASP A 25 -2.91 9.24 3.70
C ASP A 25 -1.76 10.24 3.72
N CYS A 26 -2.04 11.51 3.41
CA CYS A 26 -1.03 12.57 3.44
C CYS A 26 -0.44 12.84 4.84
N ASP A 27 -1.13 12.44 5.91
CA ASP A 27 -0.68 12.58 7.30
C ASP A 27 0.06 11.32 7.78
N GLY A 28 0.37 10.38 6.87
CA GLY A 28 1.12 9.16 7.14
C GLY A 28 0.28 7.90 7.28
N VAL A 29 0.91 6.84 7.79
CA VAL A 29 0.34 5.50 7.90
C VAL A 29 -0.70 5.42 9.01
N ILE A 30 -1.92 5.06 8.62
CA ILE A 30 -3.10 4.96 9.46
C ILE A 30 -3.16 3.58 10.12
N LEU A 31 -2.94 2.52 9.35
CA LEU A 31 -3.10 1.14 9.81
C LEU A 31 -2.18 0.19 9.05
N THR A 32 -1.59 -0.74 9.80
CA THR A 32 -0.93 -1.94 9.30
C THR A 32 -1.72 -3.13 9.82
N HIS A 33 -2.19 -4.01 8.94
CA HIS A 33 -2.97 -5.19 9.31
C HIS A 33 -2.35 -6.45 8.76
N THR A 34 -1.90 -7.33 9.65
CA THR A 34 -1.31 -8.62 9.28
C THR A 34 -2.41 -9.58 8.85
N ILE A 35 -2.27 -10.16 7.66
CA ILE A 35 -3.12 -11.26 7.21
C ILE A 35 -2.60 -12.54 7.84
N PRO A 36 -3.45 -13.32 8.55
CA PRO A 36 -3.03 -14.56 9.18
C PRO A 36 -2.40 -15.55 8.17
N PRO A 37 -1.46 -16.40 8.60
CA PRO A 37 -0.92 -17.46 7.74
C PRO A 37 -2.04 -18.33 7.19
N GLN A 38 -1.91 -18.77 5.93
CA GLN A 38 -2.89 -19.61 5.23
C GLN A 38 -4.26 -18.96 4.98
N GLN A 39 -4.48 -17.71 5.42
CA GLN A 39 -5.67 -16.96 5.10
C GLN A 39 -5.63 -16.49 3.64
N THR A 40 -6.65 -16.86 2.86
CA THR A 40 -6.80 -16.35 1.49
C THR A 40 -7.36 -14.93 1.54
N PHE A 41 -6.72 -14.01 0.80
CA PHE A 41 -7.21 -12.65 0.65
C PHE A 41 -8.36 -12.61 -0.36
N THR A 42 -9.59 -12.71 0.15
CA THR A 42 -10.83 -12.70 -0.65
C THR A 42 -11.56 -11.36 -0.52
N ALA A 43 -12.54 -11.12 -1.38
CA ALA A 43 -13.42 -9.95 -1.28
C ALA A 43 -14.12 -9.89 0.08
N GLN A 44 -14.60 -11.04 0.59
CA GLN A 44 -15.23 -11.13 1.91
C GLN A 44 -14.27 -10.73 3.03
N TYR A 45 -13.03 -11.22 2.98
CA TYR A 45 -12.01 -10.83 3.95
C TYR A 45 -11.71 -9.33 3.87
N TYR A 46 -11.65 -8.77 2.66
CA TYR A 46 -11.42 -7.35 2.47
C TYR A 46 -12.58 -6.50 3.02
N CYS A 47 -13.84 -6.86 2.75
CA CYS A 47 -15.00 -6.21 3.37
C CYS A 47 -14.93 -6.23 4.90
N SER A 48 -14.64 -7.40 5.48
CA SER A 48 -14.47 -7.55 6.93
C SER A 48 -13.35 -6.64 7.47
N PHE A 49 -12.21 -6.58 6.78
CA PHE A 49 -11.11 -5.67 7.15
C PHE A 49 -11.55 -4.20 7.09
N LEU A 50 -12.27 -3.80 6.04
CA LEU A 50 -12.75 -2.43 5.88
C LEU A 50 -13.70 -2.05 7.04
N GLU A 51 -14.64 -2.93 7.37
CA GLU A 51 -15.66 -2.74 8.41
C GLU A 51 -15.09 -2.72 9.82
N HIS A 52 -14.24 -3.70 10.14
CA HIS A 52 -13.84 -3.97 11.52
C HIS A 52 -12.46 -3.40 11.88
N ASN A 53 -11.65 -3.02 10.90
CA ASN A 53 -10.30 -2.50 11.14
C ASN A 53 -10.13 -1.09 10.59
N LEU A 54 -10.38 -0.87 9.29
CA LEU A 54 -10.14 0.43 8.67
C LEU A 54 -11.08 1.51 9.20
N ARG A 55 -12.40 1.28 9.16
CA ARG A 55 -13.37 2.29 9.56
C ARG A 55 -13.19 2.73 11.03
N PRO A 56 -12.98 1.83 12.01
CA PRO A 56 -12.61 2.22 13.37
C PRO A 56 -11.28 2.99 13.44
N ALA A 57 -10.26 2.58 12.69
CA ALA A 57 -8.96 3.27 12.66
C ALA A 57 -9.08 4.71 12.13
N LEU A 58 -9.85 4.93 11.07
CA LEU A 58 -10.13 6.27 10.53
C LEU A 58 -10.87 7.14 11.55
N ARG A 59 -11.92 6.61 12.19
CA ARG A 59 -12.66 7.32 13.25
C ARG A 59 -11.74 7.78 14.39
N LYS A 60 -10.74 6.97 14.74
CA LYS A 60 -9.80 7.26 15.82
C LYS A 60 -8.70 8.25 15.40
N LYS A 61 -8.09 8.02 14.24
CA LYS A 61 -6.84 8.69 13.81
C LYS A 61 -7.05 9.84 12.82
N ARG A 62 -8.20 9.89 12.14
CA ARG A 62 -8.54 10.83 11.05
C ARG A 62 -9.99 11.30 11.18
N ARG A 63 -10.29 12.02 12.26
CA ARG A 63 -11.66 12.49 12.55
C ARG A 63 -12.25 13.37 11.45
N HIS A 64 -11.44 14.04 10.65
CA HIS A 64 -11.90 14.84 9.52
C HIS A 64 -12.65 14.00 8.47
N PHE A 65 -12.36 12.70 8.35
CA PHE A 65 -13.10 11.80 7.46
C PHE A 65 -14.52 11.44 7.94
N LEU A 66 -14.90 11.89 9.15
CA LEU A 66 -16.29 11.79 9.61
C LEU A 66 -17.19 12.85 8.97
N GLN A 67 -16.62 13.99 8.58
CA GLN A 67 -17.34 15.09 7.95
C GLN A 67 -17.18 15.08 6.43
N ASN A 68 -16.02 14.62 5.95
CA ASN A 68 -15.68 14.53 4.54
C ASN A 68 -15.42 13.08 4.17
N ALA A 69 -16.19 12.50 3.26
CA ALA A 69 -15.94 11.12 2.83
C ALA A 69 -14.54 11.00 2.20
N PRO A 70 -13.73 9.98 2.59
CA PRO A 70 -12.44 9.75 1.97
C PRO A 70 -12.61 9.28 0.51
N LEU A 71 -11.64 9.65 -0.32
CA LEU A 71 -11.42 9.05 -1.63
C LEU A 71 -10.49 7.84 -1.45
N ILE A 72 -10.91 6.69 -1.96
CA ILE A 72 -10.17 5.43 -1.85
C ILE A 72 -9.37 5.20 -3.12
N LEU A 73 -8.06 4.99 -2.97
CA LEU A 73 -7.18 4.53 -4.04
C LEU A 73 -6.62 3.15 -3.67
N HIS A 74 -6.92 2.15 -4.50
CA HIS A 74 -6.39 0.80 -4.40
C HIS A 74 -6.25 0.20 -5.82
N ASP A 75 -5.45 -0.85 -5.97
CA ASP A 75 -5.27 -1.53 -7.25
C ASP A 75 -6.50 -2.37 -7.64
N ASN A 76 -6.56 -2.77 -8.90
CA ASN A 76 -7.67 -3.56 -9.45
C ASN A 76 -7.57 -5.07 -9.13
N ALA A 77 -6.94 -5.44 -8.02
CA ALA A 77 -6.88 -6.84 -7.60
C ALA A 77 -8.30 -7.40 -7.46
N ARG A 78 -8.50 -8.69 -7.81
CA ARG A 78 -9.84 -9.32 -7.81
C ARG A 78 -10.65 -9.09 -6.53
N PRO A 79 -10.07 -9.18 -5.32
CA PRO A 79 -10.78 -8.87 -4.08
C PRO A 79 -11.27 -7.43 -3.99
N HIS A 80 -10.49 -6.48 -4.51
CA HIS A 80 -10.77 -5.04 -4.45
C HIS A 80 -11.85 -4.62 -5.46
N ALA A 81 -11.83 -5.21 -6.66
CA ALA A 81 -12.79 -4.94 -7.73
C ALA A 81 -14.12 -5.69 -7.59
N ALA A 82 -14.30 -6.48 -6.52
CA ALA A 82 -15.51 -7.28 -6.33
C ALA A 82 -16.73 -6.38 -6.02
N GLN A 83 -17.89 -6.75 -6.55
CA GLN A 83 -19.14 -6.00 -6.37
C GLN A 83 -19.47 -5.74 -4.90
N ALA A 84 -19.23 -6.71 -4.01
CA ALA A 84 -19.47 -6.57 -2.58
C ALA A 84 -18.68 -5.40 -1.95
N VAL A 85 -17.46 -5.13 -2.44
CA VAL A 85 -16.60 -4.04 -1.98
C VAL A 85 -17.11 -2.71 -2.53
N THR A 86 -17.46 -2.68 -3.81
CA THR A 86 -18.09 -1.50 -4.44
C THR A 86 -19.38 -1.11 -3.71
N ASP A 87 -20.25 -2.08 -3.41
CA ASP A 87 -21.50 -1.85 -2.68
C ASP A 87 -21.23 -1.36 -1.26
N LEU A 88 -20.19 -1.88 -0.60
CA LEU A 88 -19.79 -1.44 0.73
C LEU A 88 -19.38 0.05 0.74
N PHE A 89 -18.53 0.48 -0.20
CA PHE A 89 -18.13 1.87 -0.31
C PHE A 89 -19.30 2.79 -0.67
N LYS A 90 -20.18 2.36 -1.59
CA LYS A 90 -21.42 3.09 -1.92
C LYS A 90 -22.31 3.29 -0.69
N ARG A 91 -22.50 2.24 0.13
CA ARG A 91 -23.27 2.34 1.38
C ARG A 91 -22.66 3.33 2.37
N TRP A 92 -21.35 3.56 2.32
CA TRP A 92 -20.66 4.52 3.18
C TRP A 92 -20.57 5.92 2.56
N GLY A 93 -20.99 6.09 1.31
CA GLY A 93 -20.79 7.33 0.56
C GLY A 93 -19.32 7.61 0.26
N TRP A 94 -18.49 6.56 0.17
CA TRP A 94 -17.07 6.70 -0.17
C TRP A 94 -16.88 6.46 -1.65
N GLU A 95 -16.06 7.29 -2.28
CA GLU A 95 -15.73 7.16 -3.70
C GLU A 95 -14.42 6.40 -3.88
N VAL A 96 -14.37 5.57 -4.93
CA VAL A 96 -13.16 4.85 -5.33
C VAL A 96 -12.60 5.55 -6.56
N LEU A 97 -11.36 6.00 -6.48
CA LEU A 97 -10.64 6.57 -7.61
C LEU A 97 -10.34 5.48 -8.64
N TYR A 98 -10.51 5.84 -9.92
CA TYR A 98 -10.12 4.96 -11.01
C TYR A 98 -8.61 4.71 -10.97
N HIS A 99 -8.23 3.43 -10.89
CA HIS A 99 -6.85 2.98 -11.05
C HIS A 99 -6.74 2.22 -12.37
N PRO A 100 -5.88 2.65 -13.32
CA PRO A 100 -5.73 1.92 -14.58
C PRO A 100 -5.04 0.55 -14.36
N PRO A 101 -5.38 -0.47 -15.17
CA PRO A 101 -4.69 -1.77 -15.11
C PRO A 101 -3.19 -1.64 -15.36
N TYR A 102 -2.39 -2.41 -14.62
CA TYR A 102 -0.93 -2.51 -14.79
C TYR A 102 -0.15 -1.20 -14.64
N SER A 103 -0.61 -0.29 -13.77
CA SER A 103 0.02 1.02 -13.51
C SER A 103 0.54 1.17 -12.07
N PRO A 104 1.57 0.40 -11.67
CA PRO A 104 2.16 0.51 -10.34
C PRO A 104 2.80 1.89 -10.07
N ASP A 105 3.20 2.62 -11.11
CA ASP A 105 3.69 4.00 -11.04
C ASP A 105 2.62 5.01 -10.59
N LEU A 106 1.34 4.62 -10.69
CA LEU A 106 0.19 5.37 -10.17
C LEU A 106 -0.29 4.88 -8.81
N SER A 107 0.40 3.91 -8.20
CA SER A 107 0.15 3.42 -6.86
C SER A 107 1.16 4.00 -5.88
N PRO A 108 0.75 4.95 -5.02
CA PRO A 108 1.63 5.53 -4.01
C PRO A 108 2.21 4.50 -3.04
N CYS A 109 1.49 3.41 -2.82
CA CYS A 109 1.99 2.27 -2.06
C CYS A 109 3.24 1.67 -2.72
N ASP A 110 3.18 1.40 -4.02
CA ASP A 110 4.22 0.67 -4.73
C ASP A 110 5.46 1.52 -5.02
N HIS A 111 5.27 2.79 -5.40
CA HIS A 111 6.38 3.66 -5.78
C HIS A 111 6.97 4.48 -4.61
N ASP A 112 6.30 4.58 -3.46
CA ASP A 112 6.75 5.42 -2.34
C ASP A 112 6.82 4.67 -1.00
N LEU A 113 5.67 4.23 -0.48
CA LEU A 113 5.59 3.72 0.89
C LEU A 113 6.31 2.38 1.08
N ILE A 114 6.04 1.40 0.21
CA ILE A 114 6.59 0.04 0.33
C ILE A 114 8.13 0.04 0.19
N PRO A 115 8.75 0.73 -0.78
CA PRO A 115 10.21 0.84 -0.86
C PRO A 115 10.82 1.41 0.42
N LYS A 116 10.28 2.53 0.92
CA LYS A 116 10.76 3.18 2.16
C LYS A 116 10.59 2.28 3.38
N MET A 117 9.46 1.57 3.47
CA MET A 117 9.21 0.63 4.54
C MET A 117 10.22 -0.53 4.52
N LYS A 118 10.55 -1.05 3.33
CA LYS A 118 11.42 -2.22 3.16
C LYS A 118 12.91 -1.89 3.25
N GLU A 119 13.33 -0.66 2.96
CA GLU A 119 14.74 -0.28 2.94
C GLU A 119 15.49 -0.63 4.23
N PRO A 120 15.01 -0.28 5.45
CA PRO A 120 15.70 -0.66 6.69
C PRO A 120 15.65 -2.17 7.01
N LEU A 121 14.85 -2.95 6.29
CA LEU A 121 14.76 -4.41 6.44
C LEU A 121 15.68 -5.14 5.46
N ARG A 122 16.21 -4.42 4.47
CA ARG A 122 17.01 -4.99 3.38
C ARG A 122 18.29 -5.62 3.92
N GLY A 123 18.60 -6.83 3.44
CA GLY A 123 19.79 -7.57 3.86
C GLY A 123 19.71 -8.21 5.24
N THR A 124 18.60 -8.04 5.97
CA THR A 124 18.40 -8.68 7.27
C THR A 124 17.69 -10.02 7.10
N ARG A 125 18.19 -11.06 7.78
CA ARG A 125 17.56 -12.39 7.82
C ARG A 125 16.76 -12.54 9.11
N PHE A 126 15.44 -12.53 8.99
CA PHE A 126 14.53 -12.79 10.09
C PHE A 126 14.27 -14.28 10.24
N GLN A 127 14.19 -14.76 11.47
CA GLN A 127 13.91 -16.17 11.78
C GLN A 127 12.42 -16.40 12.07
N THR A 128 11.71 -15.37 12.52
CA THR A 128 10.32 -15.50 12.98
C THR A 128 9.40 -14.41 12.43
N VAL A 129 8.09 -14.70 12.34
CA VAL A 129 7.06 -13.72 11.95
C VAL A 129 7.05 -12.50 12.89
N PRO A 130 7.11 -12.65 14.23
CA PRO A 130 7.14 -11.51 15.14
C PRO A 130 8.33 -10.57 14.92
N GLU A 131 9.51 -11.09 14.59
CA GLU A 131 10.67 -10.25 14.27
C GLU A 131 10.43 -9.39 13.02
N ILE A 132 9.83 -9.97 11.98
CA ILE A 132 9.47 -9.25 10.75
C ILE A 132 8.48 -8.14 11.08
N LEU A 133 7.40 -8.47 11.81
CA LEU A 133 6.36 -7.50 12.17
C LEU A 133 6.92 -6.37 13.03
N ALA A 134 7.79 -6.68 14.01
CA ALA A 134 8.43 -5.66 14.82
C ALA A 134 9.36 -4.74 14.00
N ALA A 135 10.05 -5.29 12.98
CA ALA A 135 10.87 -4.49 12.07
C ALA A 135 10.02 -3.59 11.16
N VAL A 136 8.91 -4.12 10.64
CA VAL A 136 7.91 -3.34 9.89
C VAL A 136 7.36 -2.22 10.76
N ASP A 137 6.95 -2.50 11.99
CA ASP A 137 6.39 -1.50 12.90
C ASP A 137 7.39 -0.38 13.21
N ARG A 138 8.65 -0.71 13.49
CA ARG A 138 9.71 0.31 13.66
C ARG A 138 9.90 1.16 12.41
N SER A 139 9.89 0.54 11.23
CA SER A 139 10.02 1.26 9.96
C SER A 139 8.87 2.24 9.74
N ILE A 140 7.63 1.79 9.98
CA ILE A 140 6.42 2.62 9.88
C ILE A 140 6.42 3.76 10.90
N GLN A 141 6.86 3.50 12.14
CA GLN A 141 7.01 4.56 13.15
C GLN A 141 7.99 5.64 12.70
N THR A 142 9.13 5.24 12.13
CA THR A 142 10.09 6.20 11.56
C THR A 142 9.47 6.98 10.41
N ILE A 143 8.80 6.31 9.47
CA ILE A 143 8.11 6.96 8.33
C ILE A 143 7.11 8.00 8.80
N ASN A 144 6.28 7.67 9.79
CA ASN A 144 5.29 8.59 10.34
C ASN A 144 5.95 9.76 11.09
N LYS A 145 7.01 9.49 11.86
CA LYS A 145 7.73 10.53 12.62
C LYS A 145 8.43 11.54 11.69
N THR A 146 8.95 11.09 10.56
CA THR A 146 9.68 11.94 9.61
C THR A 146 8.80 12.52 8.51
N GLY A 147 7.54 12.09 8.40
CA GLY A 147 6.66 12.47 7.29
C GLY A 147 7.15 11.93 5.93
N ALA A 148 7.88 10.81 5.91
CA ALA A 148 8.54 10.34 4.70
C ALA A 148 7.57 9.82 3.62
N ALA A 149 6.36 9.39 3.98
CA ALA A 149 5.37 8.85 3.05
C ALA A 149 4.65 9.98 2.26
N THR A 150 5.36 10.58 1.32
CA THR A 150 4.89 11.73 0.54
C THR A 150 4.26 11.34 -0.80
N GLY A 151 4.17 10.04 -1.12
CA GLY A 151 3.67 9.56 -2.41
C GLY A 151 2.26 10.06 -2.76
N SER A 152 1.36 10.15 -1.78
CA SER A 152 0.01 10.68 -1.98
C SER A 152 -0.01 12.14 -2.44
N LEU A 153 0.92 12.96 -1.94
CA LEU A 153 1.05 14.37 -2.34
C LEU A 153 1.62 14.54 -3.75
N ARG A 154 2.34 13.53 -4.27
CA ARG A 154 2.96 13.56 -5.60
C ARG A 154 2.03 13.04 -6.70
N LEU A 155 0.90 12.41 -6.34
CA LEU A 155 -0.08 11.87 -7.29
C LEU A 155 -0.53 12.89 -8.36
N PRO A 156 -0.88 14.14 -8.04
CA PRO A 156 -1.30 15.09 -9.08
C PRO A 156 -0.21 15.38 -10.10
N HIS A 157 1.06 15.35 -9.68
CA HIS A 157 2.18 15.50 -10.59
C HIS A 157 2.36 14.26 -11.48
N HIS A 158 2.22 13.05 -10.92
CA HIS A 158 2.30 11.80 -11.68
C HIS A 158 1.18 11.73 -12.73
N TRP A 159 -0.07 12.05 -12.37
CA TRP A 159 -1.18 12.08 -13.33
C TRP A 159 -0.94 13.05 -14.48
N LYS A 160 -0.40 14.26 -14.20
CA LYS A 160 -0.04 15.21 -15.26
C LYS A 160 1.01 14.65 -16.23
N ARG A 161 2.01 13.93 -15.72
CA ARG A 161 3.03 13.28 -16.56
C ARG A 161 2.44 12.16 -17.41
N VAL A 162 1.57 11.32 -16.86
CA VAL A 162 0.89 10.27 -17.66
C VAL A 162 0.06 10.88 -18.78
N VAL A 163 -0.70 11.96 -18.51
CA VAL A 163 -1.47 12.66 -19.55
C VAL A 163 -0.55 13.26 -20.62
N HIS A 164 0.55 13.90 -20.21
CA HIS A 164 1.53 14.45 -21.15
C HIS A 164 2.18 13.39 -22.03
N ASN A 165 2.45 12.21 -21.46
CA ASN A 165 3.05 11.07 -22.16
C ASN A 165 2.02 10.19 -22.86
N ALA A 166 0.78 10.67 -23.08
CA ALA A 166 -0.29 9.94 -23.76
C ALA A 166 -0.59 8.53 -23.19
N GLY A 167 -0.35 8.32 -21.89
CA GLY A 167 -0.57 7.04 -21.22
C GLY A 167 0.67 6.14 -21.09
N ASP A 168 1.83 6.54 -21.61
CA ASP A 168 3.08 5.78 -21.46
C ASP A 168 3.62 5.83 -20.04
N TYR A 169 4.32 4.75 -19.65
CA TYR A 169 4.97 4.61 -18.35
C TYR A 169 5.90 5.79 -18.06
N ILE A 170 5.88 6.25 -16.82
CA ILE A 170 6.81 7.27 -16.35
C ILE A 170 8.19 6.60 -16.12
N GLU A 171 9.11 6.72 -17.10
CA GLU A 171 10.50 6.29 -16.90
C GLU A 171 11.21 7.17 -15.84
N GLY A 172 11.95 6.53 -14.92
CA GLY A 172 12.92 7.17 -14.03
C GLY A 172 12.38 7.84 -12.75
N LEU A 173 11.61 7.11 -11.93
CA LEU A 173 11.29 7.49 -10.54
C LEU A 173 12.32 6.95 -9.54
#